data_AF-A0A7C1GCB2-F1
#
_entry.id   AF-A0A7C1GCB2-F1
#
_cell.length_a   1.000
_cell.length_b   1.000
_cell.length_c   1.000
_cell.angle_alpha   90.00
_cell.angle_beta   90.00
_cell.angle_gamma   90.00
#
_symmetry.space_group_name_H-M   'P 1'
#
loop_
_entity.id
_entity.type
_entity.pdbx_description
1 polymer ?
#
loop_
_entity_poly.entity_id
_entity_poly.type
_entity_poly.pdbx_seq_one_letter_code
_entity_poly.pdbx_strand_id
1 'polypeptide(L)'
;MGIEGEEAEGCMQAVNYLHMINSGEKVEIGDKVAVIGGGNVAIDAARVARRFGAEVTILYRRRVQDMPADWEEIEGAEAEGVKIVPQTIPIKVHTDKK
;
A
#
# COMPACT_ATOMS: atom_id res chain seq x y z
N MET A 1 11.18 3.33 6.85
CA MET A 1 11.86 2.22 6.14
C MET A 1 13.36 2.49 6.01
N GLY A 2 13.82 3.72 6.28
CA GLY A 2 15.23 4.07 6.25
C GLY A 2 15.77 4.19 4.82
N ILE A 3 14.90 4.46 3.84
CA ILE A 3 15.30 4.62 2.44
C ILE A 3 15.27 6.08 2.02
N GLU A 4 16.11 6.44 1.05
CA GLU A 4 16.14 7.79 0.51
C GLU A 4 14.79 8.14 -0.14
N GLY A 5 14.25 9.32 0.18
CA GLY A 5 13.00 9.83 -0.39
C GLY A 5 11.71 9.32 0.28
N GLU A 6 11.78 8.57 1.39
CA GLU A 6 10.57 8.03 2.04
C GLU A 6 9.62 9.10 2.64
N GLU A 7 10.12 10.31 2.84
CA GLU A 7 9.36 11.48 3.32
C GLU A 7 8.85 12.37 2.17
N ALA A 8 8.91 11.88 0.92
CA ALA A 8 8.43 12.62 -0.24
C ALA A 8 6.93 12.92 -0.17
N GLU A 9 6.50 14.00 -0.82
CA GLU A 9 5.09 14.28 -1.04
C GLU A 9 4.42 13.08 -1.75
N GLY A 10 3.28 12.62 -1.24
CA GLY A 10 2.60 11.40 -1.70
C GLY A 10 3.02 10.12 -0.98
N CYS A 11 4.08 10.14 -0.15
CA CYS A 11 4.37 9.05 0.78
C CYS A 11 3.59 9.25 2.09
N MET A 12 2.83 8.24 2.51
CA MET A 12 2.03 8.30 3.72
C MET A 12 2.13 6.99 4.50
N GLN A 13 2.02 7.07 5.83
CA GLN A 13 1.88 5.89 6.66
C GLN A 13 0.46 5.31 6.52
N ALA A 14 0.37 4.00 6.29
CA ALA A 14 -0.91 3.30 6.10
C ALA A 14 -1.89 3.52 7.28
N VAL A 15 -1.39 3.54 8.52
CA VAL A 15 -2.21 3.83 9.71
C VAL A 15 -2.83 5.22 9.67
N ASN A 16 -2.07 6.24 9.25
CA ASN A 16 -2.55 7.62 9.16
C ASN A 16 -3.54 7.75 7.99
N TYR A 17 -3.22 7.14 6.86
CA TYR A 17 -4.11 7.07 5.70
C TYR A 17 -5.48 6.49 6.05
N LEU A 18 -5.50 5.33 6.70
CA LEU A 18 -6.75 4.69 7.14
C LEU A 18 -7.47 5.52 8.21
N HIS A 19 -6.72 6.14 9.13
CA HIS A 19 -7.30 7.02 10.14
C HIS A 19 -8.02 8.22 9.51
N MET A 20 -7.38 8.92 8.56
CA MET A 20 -7.97 10.07 7.86
C MET A 20 -9.29 9.69 7.16
N ILE A 21 -9.30 8.56 6.47
CA ILE A 21 -10.51 8.05 5.78
C ILE A 21 -11.61 7.73 6.80
N ASN A 22 -11.28 7.06 7.90
CA ASN A 22 -12.24 6.73 8.96
C ASN A 22 -12.78 7.97 9.67
N SER A 23 -12.00 9.05 9.74
CA SER A 23 -12.40 10.35 10.28
C SER A 23 -13.25 11.18 9.30
N GLY A 24 -13.50 10.68 8.09
CA GLY A 24 -14.26 11.38 7.05
C GLY A 24 -13.48 12.48 6.34
N GLU A 25 -12.16 12.51 6.50
CA GLU A 25 -11.32 13.45 5.78
C GLU A 25 -11.23 13.07 4.30
N LYS A 26 -11.14 14.09 3.44
CA LYS A 26 -10.91 13.86 2.01
C LYS A 26 -9.43 13.57 1.80
N VAL A 27 -9.12 12.33 1.43
CA VAL A 27 -7.77 11.93 1.05
C VAL A 27 -7.65 11.91 -0.47
N GLU A 28 -6.64 12.61 -1.00
CA GLU A 28 -6.31 12.55 -2.42
C GLU A 28 -5.44 11.33 -2.67
N ILE A 29 -5.87 10.49 -3.62
CA ILE A 29 -5.18 9.26 -4.01
C ILE A 29 -4.89 9.38 -5.51
N GLY A 30 -3.65 9.07 -5.90
CA GLY A 30 -3.26 9.05 -7.31
C GLY A 30 -3.78 7.83 -8.06
N ASP A 31 -3.66 7.84 -9.39
CA ASP A 31 -4.14 6.73 -10.24
C ASP A 31 -3.42 5.40 -9.97
N LYS A 32 -2.17 5.47 -9.47
CA LYS A 32 -1.32 4.30 -9.16
C LYS A 32 -0.79 4.40 -7.75
N VAL A 33 -0.98 3.34 -6.97
CA VAL A 33 -0.59 3.29 -5.56
C VAL A 33 0.30 2.08 -5.31
N ALA A 34 1.46 2.32 -4.71
CA ALA A 34 2.30 1.27 -4.16
C ALA A 34 2.11 1.20 -2.64
N VAL A 35 1.76 0.04 -2.11
CA VAL A 35 1.67 -0.21 -0.66
C VAL A 35 2.84 -1.08 -0.24
N ILE A 36 3.62 -0.63 0.74
CA ILE A 36 4.80 -1.36 1.21
C ILE A 36 4.48 -2.09 2.52
N GLY A 37 4.47 -3.43 2.49
CA GLY A 37 4.14 -4.24 3.65
C GLY A 37 3.32 -5.48 3.29
N GLY A 38 2.96 -6.27 4.30
CA GLY A 38 2.14 -7.47 4.08
C GLY A 38 1.35 -7.94 5.31
N GLY A 39 1.21 -7.09 6.33
CA GLY A 39 0.29 -7.35 7.44
C GLY A 39 -1.10 -6.78 7.15
N ASN A 40 -2.06 -7.01 8.05
CA ASN A 40 -3.46 -6.60 7.86
C ASN A 40 -3.61 -5.11 7.51
N VAL A 41 -2.88 -4.22 8.19
CA VAL A 41 -2.89 -2.76 7.88
C VAL A 41 -2.49 -2.46 6.42
N ALA A 42 -1.55 -3.22 5.84
CA ALA A 42 -1.14 -3.04 4.45
C ALA A 42 -2.23 -3.53 3.48
N ILE A 43 -2.88 -4.66 3.80
CA ILE A 43 -4.01 -5.17 3.01
C ILE A 43 -5.17 -4.17 3.04
N ASP A 44 -5.56 -3.70 4.23
CA ASP A 44 -6.64 -2.73 4.40
C ASP A 44 -6.38 -1.46 3.59
N ALA A 45 -5.18 -0.88 3.72
CA ALA A 45 -4.79 0.30 2.95
C ALA A 45 -4.85 0.07 1.45
N ALA A 46 -4.41 -1.11 0.98
CA ALA A 46 -4.46 -1.46 -0.44
C ALA A 46 -5.89 -1.62 -0.96
N ARG A 47 -6.76 -2.32 -0.22
CA ARG A 47 -8.17 -2.52 -0.59
C ARG A 47 -8.93 -1.19 -0.58
N VAL A 48 -8.68 -0.34 0.40
CA VAL A 48 -9.27 1.01 0.44
C VAL A 48 -8.82 1.81 -0.79
N ALA A 49 -7.51 1.92 -1.05
CA ALA A 49 -7.02 2.63 -2.24
C ALA A 49 -7.62 2.08 -3.54
N ARG A 50 -7.80 0.76 -3.63
CA ARG A 50 -8.44 0.09 -4.77
C ARG A 50 -9.89 0.50 -4.96
N ARG A 51 -10.66 0.62 -3.87
CA ARG A 51 -12.07 1.07 -3.89
C ARG A 51 -12.21 2.55 -4.24
N PHE A 52 -11.17 3.34 -4.02
CA PHE A 52 -11.07 4.71 -4.53
C PHE A 52 -10.69 4.78 -6.03
N GLY A 53 -10.51 3.63 -6.70
CA GLY A 53 -10.31 3.53 -8.14
C GLY A 53 -8.86 3.40 -8.58
N ALA A 54 -7.90 3.37 -7.67
CA ALA A 54 -6.48 3.25 -8.03
C ALA A 54 -6.11 1.86 -8.57
N GLU A 55 -5.08 1.82 -9.42
CA GLU A 55 -4.30 0.61 -9.69
C GLU A 55 -3.33 0.39 -8.51
N VAL A 56 -3.55 -0.67 -7.74
CA VAL A 56 -2.83 -0.89 -6.48
C VAL A 56 -1.88 -2.06 -6.60
N THR A 57 -0.64 -1.85 -6.18
CA THR A 57 0.37 -2.90 -6.05
C THR A 57 0.92 -2.94 -4.62
N ILE A 58 0.85 -4.11 -3.97
CA ILE A 58 1.52 -4.40 -2.72
C ILE A 58 2.92 -4.92 -3.02
N LEU A 59 3.94 -4.29 -2.42
CA LEU A 59 5.32 -4.76 -2.43
C LEU A 59 5.64 -5.40 -1.09
N TYR A 60 5.94 -6.69 -1.10
CA TYR A 60 6.25 -7.44 0.11
C TYR A 60 7.64 -8.05 0.07
N ARG A 61 8.40 -7.89 1.16
CA ARG A 61 9.82 -8.26 1.26
C ARG A 61 10.10 -9.76 1.34
N ARG A 62 9.08 -10.61 1.49
CA ARG A 62 9.20 -12.08 1.59
C ARG A 62 8.20 -12.75 0.64
N ARG A 63 8.01 -14.05 0.74
CA ARG A 63 7.03 -14.79 -0.06
C ARG A 63 5.61 -14.49 0.43
N VAL A 64 4.60 -14.68 -0.41
CA VAL A 64 3.19 -14.49 -0.03
C VAL A 64 2.83 -15.34 1.20
N GLN A 65 3.27 -16.60 1.24
CA GLN A 65 3.08 -17.49 2.40
C GLN A 65 3.71 -17.01 3.73
N ASP A 66 4.61 -16.03 3.68
CA ASP A 66 5.23 -15.45 4.88
C ASP A 66 4.53 -14.15 5.32
N MET A 67 3.50 -13.69 4.58
CA MET A 67 2.74 -12.49 4.91
C MET A 67 2.05 -12.66 6.27
N PRO A 68 2.19 -11.69 7.19
CA PRO A 68 1.48 -11.73 8.47
C PRO A 68 -0.03 -11.54 8.37
N ALA A 69 -0.53 -11.08 7.22
CA ALA A 69 -1.96 -10.88 7.02
C ALA A 69 -2.70 -12.22 6.95
N ASP A 70 -3.97 -12.19 7.37
CA ASP A 70 -4.83 -13.37 7.30
C ASP A 70 -5.03 -13.81 5.84
N TRP A 71 -5.03 -15.12 5.57
CA TRP A 71 -5.08 -15.65 4.21
C TRP A 71 -6.34 -15.19 3.45
N GLU A 72 -7.48 -15.13 4.13
CA GLU A 72 -8.75 -14.64 3.57
C GLU A 72 -8.66 -13.16 3.14
N GLU A 73 -7.91 -12.34 3.88
CA GLU A 73 -7.68 -10.93 3.55
C GLU A 73 -6.77 -10.78 2.33
N ILE A 74 -5.75 -11.63 2.21
CA ILE A 74 -4.86 -11.68 1.04
C ILE A 74 -5.65 -12.06 -0.21
N GLU A 75 -6.42 -13.15 -0.16
CA GLU A 75 -7.27 -13.59 -1.28
C GLU A 75 -8.32 -12.54 -1.65
N GLY A 76 -8.95 -11.92 -0.65
CA GLY A 76 -9.91 -10.84 -0.85
C GLY A 76 -9.30 -9.62 -1.55
N ALA A 77 -8.07 -9.25 -1.20
CA ALA A 77 -7.35 -8.17 -1.88
C ALA A 77 -7.06 -8.50 -3.35
N GLU A 78 -6.56 -9.70 -3.64
CA GLU A 78 -6.31 -10.15 -5.01
C GLU A 78 -7.62 -10.21 -5.82
N ALA A 79 -8.73 -10.65 -5.22
CA ALA A 79 -10.05 -10.66 -5.86
C ALA A 79 -10.59 -9.26 -6.18
N GLU A 80 -10.24 -8.24 -5.38
CA GLU A 80 -10.54 -6.82 -5.67
C GLU A 80 -9.60 -6.24 -6.77
N GLY A 81 -8.62 -7.01 -7.24
CA GLY A 81 -7.66 -6.63 -8.27
C GLY A 81 -6.42 -5.92 -7.73
N VAL A 82 -6.11 -6.08 -6.43
CA VAL A 82 -4.83 -5.65 -5.87
C VAL A 82 -3.73 -6.62 -6.33
N LYS A 83 -2.68 -6.09 -6.95
CA LYS A 83 -1.52 -6.90 -7.37
C LYS A 83 -0.56 -7.09 -6.20
N ILE A 84 -0.14 -8.32 -5.91
CA ILE A 84 0.90 -8.59 -4.92
C ILE A 84 2.20 -8.95 -5.63
N VAL A 85 3.28 -8.22 -5.33
CA VAL A 85 4.63 -8.51 -5.81
C VAL A 85 5.48 -8.92 -4.60
N PRO A 86 5.63 -10.23 -4.36
CA PRO A 86 6.46 -10.74 -3.27
C PRO A 86 7.95 -10.56 -3.60
N GLN A 87 8.80 -10.82 -2.60
CA GLN A 87 10.26 -10.71 -2.68
C GLN A 87 10.76 -9.37 -3.24
N THR A 88 10.01 -8.30 -3.02
CA THR A 88 10.33 -6.96 -3.51
C THR A 88 10.53 -6.01 -2.35
N ILE A 89 11.65 -5.30 -2.38
CA ILE A 89 12.07 -4.37 -1.34
C ILE A 89 12.39 -3.03 -2.02
N PRO A 90 11.65 -1.96 -1.73
CA PRO A 90 12.01 -0.64 -2.25
C PRO A 90 13.34 -0.19 -1.64
N ILE A 91 14.19 0.43 -2.46
CA ILE A 91 15.51 0.92 -2.04
C ILE A 91 15.62 2.45 -2.04
N LYS A 92 14.73 3.11 -2.79
CA LYS A 92 14.70 4.57 -2.97
C LYS A 92 13.34 4.98 -3.54
N VAL A 93 12.86 6.15 -3.14
CA VAL A 93 11.75 6.86 -3.78
C VAL A 93 12.32 7.96 -4.66
N HIS A 94 11.93 7.99 -5.92
CA HIS A 94 12.29 9.05 -6.85
C HIS A 94 11.15 10.06 -6.93
N THR A 95 11.46 11.34 -6.82
CA THR A 95 10.54 12.43 -7.09
C THR A 95 11.01 13.19 -8.33
N ASP A 96 10.08 13.53 -9.20
CA ASP A 96 10.37 14.47 -10.27
C ASP A 96 10.48 15.87 -9.66
N LYS A 97 11.43 16.67 -10.16
CA LYS A 97 11.43 18.10 -9.87
C LYS A 97 10.28 18.70 -10.66
N LYS A 98 9.26 19.24 -9.97
CA LYS A 98 8.30 20.15 -10.58
C LYS A 98 9.01 21.33 -11.23
#